data_AF-A0A0A2LFB7-F1
#
_entry.id   AF-A0A0A2LFB7-F1
#
_cell.length_a   1.000
_cell.length_b   1.000
_cell.length_c   1.000
_cell.angle_alpha   90.00
_cell.angle_beta   90.00
_cell.angle_gamma   90.00
#
_symmetry.space_group_name_H-M   'P 1'
#
loop_
_entity.id
_entity.type
_entity.pdbx_description
1 polymer ?
#
loop_
_entity_poly.entity_id
_entity_poly.type
_entity_poly.pdbx_seq_one_letter_code
_entity_poly.pdbx_strand_id
1 'polypeptide(L)'
;MNQRIEKEIKQIEILLEYLELMSAILPNFDYRKMLSHADTTRFFLKEGSKLELNQQLPKIKELLEKQTKSLMKDYPPKVSIIQIADKFRTLKKSEDIINTGVTFAFLNELMDLAKLNWYADTPYHYRIAIGPLKGGGGIEEEFLLKDAFVLLQRAETNYELLEQASVQFRNREHLDIPIHRYITDIKYDVANYSRQSVLTFFSFIECLVNSIGFDYLYRHEKSLSVDKVLKLKGLKKNGGYMNLRNRIEVLQTVIRRDGKIVLNLTDNQQRKEPFLSFFDRFEALRNASVHYSPIKHRIWLGPKDWINQARTFCDIALQVGIEIWKACYPESDGPQYMGKLDKSKQLNLADERLVAATALTNLINQDKNSQV
;
A
#
# COMPACT_ATOMS: atom_id res chain seq x y z
N MET A 1 25.83 37.32 -15.45
CA MET A 1 25.44 36.68 -16.72
C MET A 1 24.36 37.59 -17.37
N ASN A 2 24.02 37.46 -18.65
CA ASN A 2 23.01 38.37 -19.25
C ASN A 2 21.63 38.02 -18.67
N GLN A 3 20.82 38.98 -18.20
CA GLN A 3 19.50 38.72 -17.58
C GLN A 3 18.59 37.84 -18.45
N ARG A 4 18.74 37.95 -19.79
CA ARG A 4 18.06 37.08 -20.75
C ARG A 4 18.48 35.61 -20.65
N ILE A 5 19.78 35.33 -20.54
CA ILE A 5 20.34 33.97 -20.43
C ILE A 5 19.87 33.33 -19.13
N GLU A 6 19.92 34.07 -18.01
CA GLU A 6 19.45 33.60 -16.71
C GLU A 6 17.96 33.19 -16.75
N LYS A 7 17.12 33.99 -17.43
CA LYS A 7 15.70 33.69 -17.61
C LYS A 7 15.47 32.44 -18.47
N GLU A 8 16.24 32.26 -19.54
CA GLU A 8 16.14 31.09 -20.41
C GLU A 8 16.61 29.81 -19.70
N ILE A 9 17.71 29.87 -18.95
CA ILE A 9 18.19 28.76 -18.11
C ILE A 9 17.11 28.32 -17.13
N LYS A 10 16.51 29.26 -16.39
CA LYS A 10 15.43 28.94 -15.44
C LYS A 10 14.24 28.26 -16.11
N GLN A 11 13.85 28.69 -17.31
CA GLN A 11 12.77 28.06 -18.07
C GLN A 11 13.12 26.62 -18.47
N ILE A 12 14.35 26.38 -18.93
CA ILE A 12 14.83 25.03 -19.27
C ILE A 12 14.83 24.14 -18.03
N GLU A 13 15.28 24.63 -16.88
CA GLU A 13 15.25 23.87 -15.62
C GLU A 13 13.83 23.47 -15.22
N ILE A 14 12.85 24.36 -15.38
CA ILE A 14 11.43 24.07 -15.12
C ILE A 14 10.93 22.94 -16.05
N LEU A 15 11.27 23.00 -17.34
CA LEU A 15 10.86 21.99 -18.32
C LEU A 15 11.52 20.64 -18.04
N LEU A 16 12.82 20.63 -17.72
CA LEU A 16 13.54 19.41 -17.35
C LEU A 16 12.92 18.75 -16.12
N GLU A 17 12.59 19.53 -15.09
CA GLU A 17 12.01 19.02 -13.86
C GLU A 17 10.62 18.40 -14.08
N TYR A 18 9.80 19.04 -14.92
CA TYR A 18 8.51 18.49 -15.34
C TYR A 18 8.68 17.18 -16.11
N LEU A 19 9.57 17.15 -17.10
CA LEU A 19 9.83 15.96 -17.90
C LEU A 19 10.41 14.81 -17.07
N GLU A 20 11.24 15.12 -16.07
CA GLU A 20 11.75 14.14 -15.12
C GLU A 20 10.59 13.52 -14.32
N LEU A 21 9.69 14.32 -13.76
CA LEU A 21 8.48 13.83 -13.08
C LEU A 21 7.66 12.91 -14.00
N MET A 22 7.36 13.36 -15.22
CA MET A 22 6.58 12.57 -16.18
C MET A 22 7.29 11.26 -16.53
N SER A 23 8.60 11.28 -16.75
CA SER A 23 9.38 10.07 -17.01
C SER A 23 9.42 9.12 -15.82
N ALA A 24 9.30 9.65 -14.60
CA ALA A 24 9.30 8.88 -13.37
C ALA A 24 7.97 8.13 -13.15
N ILE A 25 6.84 8.67 -13.64
CA ILE A 25 5.51 8.06 -13.43
C ILE A 25 5.02 7.25 -14.62
N LEU A 26 5.41 7.61 -15.86
CA LEU A 26 4.84 6.99 -17.05
C LEU A 26 5.55 5.68 -17.43
N PRO A 27 4.84 4.55 -17.59
CA PRO A 27 5.45 3.25 -17.81
C PRO A 27 6.28 3.17 -19.10
N ASN A 28 5.85 3.86 -20.15
CA ASN A 28 6.48 3.81 -21.48
C ASN A 28 7.70 4.72 -21.66
N PHE A 29 8.17 5.37 -20.59
CA PHE A 29 9.32 6.26 -20.64
C PHE A 29 10.56 5.57 -20.06
N ASP A 30 11.76 5.92 -20.52
CA ASP A 30 12.99 5.47 -19.86
C ASP A 30 13.41 6.54 -18.84
N TYR A 31 13.19 6.24 -17.56
CA TYR A 31 13.52 7.17 -16.47
C TYR A 31 15.02 7.39 -16.34
N ARG A 32 15.84 6.34 -16.48
CA ARG A 32 17.31 6.45 -16.30
C ARG A 32 17.91 7.27 -17.43
N LYS A 33 17.45 7.05 -18.66
CA LYS A 33 17.86 7.85 -19.82
C LYS A 33 17.45 9.31 -19.68
N MET A 34 16.23 9.58 -19.19
CA MET A 34 15.78 10.95 -18.93
C MET A 34 16.64 11.63 -17.86
N LEU A 35 16.94 10.93 -16.76
CA LEU A 35 17.78 11.47 -15.69
C LEU A 35 19.19 11.81 -16.19
N SER A 36 19.82 10.89 -16.92
CA SER A 36 21.15 11.12 -17.53
C SER A 36 21.14 12.31 -18.49
N HIS A 37 20.09 12.46 -19.30
CA HIS A 37 19.93 13.60 -20.20
C HIS A 37 19.73 14.92 -19.44
N ALA A 38 18.92 14.89 -18.37
CA ALA A 38 18.69 16.05 -17.52
C ALA A 38 19.97 16.49 -16.82
N ASP A 39 20.77 15.56 -16.31
CA ASP A 39 22.03 15.87 -15.62
C ASP A 39 23.09 16.42 -16.57
N THR A 40 23.21 15.83 -17.76
CA THR A 40 24.08 16.37 -18.82
C THR A 40 23.68 17.78 -19.20
N THR A 41 22.38 18.03 -19.34
CA THR A 41 21.85 19.36 -19.67
C THR A 41 22.13 20.34 -18.53
N ARG A 42 21.83 19.98 -17.27
CA ARG A 42 22.11 20.83 -16.09
C ARG A 42 23.59 21.17 -15.96
N PHE A 43 24.49 20.21 -16.23
CA PHE A 43 25.93 20.44 -16.28
C PHE A 43 26.29 21.49 -17.35
N PHE A 44 25.77 21.33 -18.57
CA PHE A 44 25.96 22.32 -19.64
C PHE A 44 25.43 23.71 -19.27
N LEU A 45 24.25 23.81 -18.64
CA LEU A 45 23.67 25.10 -18.22
C LEU A 45 24.54 25.81 -17.18
N LYS A 46 25.31 25.05 -16.39
CA LYS A 46 26.16 25.57 -15.33
C LYS A 46 27.57 25.93 -15.80
N GLU A 47 28.18 25.05 -16.59
CA GLU A 47 29.60 25.14 -16.98
C GLU A 47 29.81 25.69 -18.41
N GLY A 48 28.75 25.79 -19.20
CA GLY A 48 28.82 26.27 -20.59
C GLY A 48 29.26 27.73 -20.69
N SER A 49 30.08 28.04 -21.70
CA SER A 49 30.48 29.42 -21.97
C SER A 49 29.28 30.26 -22.44
N LYS A 50 29.36 31.58 -22.25
CA LYS A 50 28.30 32.52 -22.68
C LYS A 50 27.98 32.41 -24.18
N LEU A 51 28.99 32.12 -25.01
CA LEU A 51 28.81 31.95 -26.46
C LEU A 51 28.04 30.66 -26.77
N GLU A 52 28.43 29.54 -26.16
CA GLU A 52 27.75 28.24 -26.32
C GLU A 52 26.30 28.30 -25.83
N LEU A 53 26.08 28.89 -24.65
CA LEU A 53 24.73 29.07 -24.09
C LEU A 53 23.84 29.87 -25.05
N ASN A 54 24.32 31.00 -25.57
CA ASN A 54 23.54 31.81 -26.53
C ASN A 54 23.19 31.04 -27.82
N GLN A 55 24.03 30.10 -28.26
CA GLN A 55 23.79 29.33 -29.48
C GLN A 55 22.87 28.12 -29.26
N GLN A 56 22.93 27.47 -28.09
CA GLN A 56 22.27 26.18 -27.86
C GLN A 56 20.98 26.29 -27.03
N LEU A 57 20.86 27.27 -26.12
CA LEU A 57 19.66 27.40 -25.27
C LEU A 57 18.35 27.45 -26.07
N PRO A 58 18.24 28.19 -27.20
CA PRO A 58 17.00 28.21 -27.98
C PRO A 58 16.60 26.83 -28.50
N LYS A 59 17.57 26.04 -28.98
CA LYS A 59 17.33 24.68 -29.52
C LYS A 59 16.91 23.71 -28.43
N ILE A 60 17.60 23.76 -27.28
CA ILE A 60 17.27 22.93 -26.12
C ILE A 60 15.85 23.26 -25.66
N LYS A 61 15.54 24.55 -25.51
CA LYS A 61 14.22 25.01 -25.08
C LYS A 61 13.12 24.55 -26.02
N GLU A 62 13.29 24.73 -27.34
CA GLU A 62 12.30 24.29 -28.33
C GLU A 62 12.00 22.79 -28.23
N LEU A 63 13.04 21.96 -28.08
CA LEU A 63 12.91 20.52 -27.93
C LEU A 63 12.11 20.15 -26.67
N LEU A 64 12.48 20.72 -25.52
CA LEU A 64 11.83 20.43 -24.24
C LEU A 64 10.39 20.95 -24.20
N GLU A 65 10.12 22.12 -24.79
CA GLU A 65 8.76 22.65 -24.94
C GLU A 65 7.89 21.73 -25.79
N LYS A 66 8.43 21.18 -26.89
CA LYS A 66 7.71 20.25 -27.75
C LYS A 66 7.32 18.97 -27.00
N GLN A 67 8.26 18.38 -26.26
CA GLN A 67 8.01 17.19 -25.44
C GLN A 67 6.98 17.47 -24.33
N THR A 68 7.16 18.59 -23.63
CA THR A 68 6.28 19.02 -22.54
C THR A 68 4.85 19.25 -23.04
N LYS A 69 4.67 19.96 -24.17
CA LYS A 69 3.36 20.19 -24.80
C LYS A 69 2.67 18.89 -25.17
N SER A 70 3.40 17.90 -25.69
CA SER A 70 2.83 16.59 -25.99
C SER A 70 2.29 15.91 -24.74
N LEU A 71 3.08 15.90 -23.66
CA LEU A 71 2.69 15.28 -22.39
C LEU A 71 1.51 16.00 -21.73
N MET A 72 1.48 17.33 -21.76
CA MET A 72 0.37 18.12 -21.20
C MET A 72 -0.95 17.90 -21.97
N LYS A 73 -0.91 17.48 -23.23
CA LYS A 73 -2.12 17.11 -23.96
C LYS A 73 -2.73 15.82 -23.41
N ASP A 74 -1.88 14.88 -23.01
CA ASP A 74 -2.32 13.60 -22.47
C ASP A 74 -2.60 13.63 -20.98
N TYR A 75 -1.85 14.46 -20.24
CA TYR A 75 -1.95 14.66 -18.80
C TYR A 75 -2.08 16.16 -18.51
N PRO A 76 -3.27 16.76 -18.75
CA PRO A 76 -3.50 18.18 -18.52
C PRO A 76 -3.12 18.63 -17.11
N PRO A 77 -2.29 19.68 -16.95
CA PRO A 77 -1.92 20.17 -15.63
C PRO A 77 -3.08 20.96 -14.99
N LYS A 78 -3.24 20.81 -13.67
CA LYS A 78 -4.22 21.56 -12.85
C LYS A 78 -3.64 22.85 -12.28
N VAL A 79 -2.31 22.95 -12.26
CA VAL A 79 -1.54 24.11 -11.80
C VAL A 79 -0.46 24.46 -12.83
N SER A 80 0.24 25.59 -12.66
CA SER A 80 1.29 25.96 -13.60
C SER A 80 2.47 24.98 -13.57
N ILE A 81 3.15 24.78 -14.70
CA ILE A 81 4.34 23.90 -14.80
C ILE A 81 5.43 24.33 -13.80
N ILE A 82 5.55 25.64 -13.55
CA ILE A 82 6.47 26.20 -12.55
C ILE A 82 6.15 25.62 -11.17
N GLN A 83 4.87 25.63 -10.76
CA GLN A 83 4.43 25.06 -9.49
C GLN A 83 4.64 23.54 -9.43
N ILE A 84 4.42 22.81 -10.53
CA ILE A 84 4.68 21.36 -10.61
C ILE A 84 6.17 21.09 -10.38
N ALA A 85 7.04 21.79 -11.12
CA ALA A 85 8.49 21.67 -11.01
C ALA A 85 8.99 21.99 -9.60
N ASP A 86 8.52 23.10 -9.01
CA ASP A 86 8.96 23.50 -7.67
C ASP A 86 8.46 22.53 -6.58
N LYS A 87 7.21 22.04 -6.68
CA LYS A 87 6.69 21.02 -5.76
C LYS A 87 7.48 19.70 -5.88
N PHE A 88 7.75 19.23 -7.09
CA PHE A 88 8.50 17.99 -7.30
C PHE A 88 9.96 18.11 -6.85
N ARG A 89 10.62 19.24 -7.16
CA ARG A 89 11.98 19.52 -6.69
C ARG A 89 12.08 19.54 -5.17
N THR A 90 11.07 20.13 -4.51
CA THR A 90 11.00 20.15 -3.04
C THR A 90 10.82 18.74 -2.48
N LEU A 91 9.91 17.96 -3.07
CA LEU A 91 9.64 16.58 -2.64
C LEU A 91 10.88 15.69 -2.74
N LYS A 92 11.63 15.77 -3.85
CA LYS A 92 12.90 15.03 -4.03
C LYS A 92 13.96 15.35 -2.98
N LYS A 93 13.90 16.54 -2.37
CA LYS A 93 14.84 16.97 -1.32
C LYS A 93 14.40 16.55 0.07
N SER A 94 13.09 16.38 0.30
CA SER A 94 12.52 16.10 1.61
C SER A 94 12.26 14.62 1.88
N GLU A 95 12.07 13.82 0.83
CA GLU A 95 11.67 12.41 0.94
C GLU A 95 12.49 11.52 0.00
N ASP A 96 12.74 10.28 0.44
CA ASP A 96 13.28 9.21 -0.43
C ASP A 96 12.15 8.65 -1.31
N ILE A 97 11.75 9.43 -2.30
CA ILE A 97 10.63 9.09 -3.18
C ILE A 97 10.88 7.89 -4.08
N ILE A 98 12.14 7.49 -4.28
CA ILE A 98 12.48 6.30 -5.08
C ILE A 98 12.05 5.03 -4.32
N ASN A 99 12.31 4.97 -3.02
CA ASN A 99 11.95 3.81 -2.20
C ASN A 99 10.54 3.90 -1.62
N THR A 100 10.03 5.11 -1.36
CA THR A 100 8.73 5.31 -0.69
C THR A 100 7.58 5.65 -1.64
N GLY A 101 7.89 6.06 -2.87
CA GLY A 101 6.90 6.53 -3.84
C GLY A 101 6.28 7.88 -3.49
N VAL A 102 5.44 8.38 -4.40
CA VAL A 102 4.70 9.64 -4.25
C VAL A 102 3.22 9.36 -4.01
N THR A 103 2.54 10.17 -3.18
CA THR A 103 1.12 9.94 -2.94
C THR A 103 0.28 10.24 -4.19
N PHE A 104 -0.80 9.49 -4.37
CA PHE A 104 -1.79 9.77 -5.41
C PHE A 104 -2.34 11.19 -5.28
N ALA A 105 -2.59 11.67 -4.06
CA ALA A 105 -2.99 13.04 -3.78
C ALA A 105 -2.01 14.07 -4.35
N PHE A 106 -0.70 13.88 -4.12
CA PHE A 106 0.33 14.78 -4.62
C PHE A 106 0.24 14.93 -6.15
N LEU A 107 0.16 13.81 -6.89
CA LEU A 107 0.04 13.87 -8.35
C LEU A 107 -1.31 14.43 -8.80
N ASN A 108 -2.40 14.04 -8.13
CA ASN A 108 -3.75 14.45 -8.48
C ASN A 108 -4.00 15.94 -8.22
N GLU A 109 -3.27 16.59 -7.31
CA GLU A 109 -3.30 18.05 -7.15
C GLU A 109 -2.59 18.79 -8.30
N LEU A 110 -1.62 18.14 -8.95
CA LEU A 110 -0.75 18.76 -9.94
C LEU A 110 -1.30 18.63 -11.36
N MET A 111 -1.87 17.47 -11.69
CA MET A 111 -2.30 17.13 -13.05
C MET A 111 -3.49 16.15 -13.05
N ASP A 112 -4.11 16.03 -14.21
CA ASP A 112 -5.11 15.01 -14.49
C ASP A 112 -4.43 13.65 -14.72
N LEU A 113 -4.89 12.65 -13.97
CA LEU A 113 -4.36 11.28 -13.97
C LEU A 113 -5.29 10.29 -14.67
N ALA A 114 -6.38 10.74 -15.31
CA ALA A 114 -7.39 9.87 -15.92
C ALA A 114 -6.81 8.84 -16.91
N LYS A 115 -5.76 9.21 -17.65
CA LYS A 115 -5.10 8.31 -18.62
C LYS A 115 -4.16 7.27 -17.99
N LEU A 116 -3.90 7.32 -16.70
CA LEU A 116 -3.04 6.34 -16.01
C LEU A 116 -3.79 5.06 -15.61
N ASN A 117 -5.09 4.96 -15.91
CA ASN A 117 -5.92 3.77 -15.66
C ASN A 117 -5.88 3.26 -14.21
N TRP A 118 -5.73 4.16 -13.23
CA TRP A 118 -5.85 3.82 -11.81
C TRP A 118 -7.30 3.46 -11.45
N TYR A 119 -7.48 2.71 -10.36
CA TYR A 119 -8.81 2.38 -9.85
C TYR A 119 -9.57 3.65 -9.48
N ALA A 120 -10.87 3.69 -9.75
CA ALA A 120 -11.71 4.84 -9.45
C ALA A 120 -11.73 5.18 -7.95
N ASP A 121 -11.51 4.18 -7.09
CA ASP A 121 -11.45 4.29 -5.64
C ASP A 121 -10.02 4.31 -5.07
N THR A 122 -9.00 4.59 -5.89
CA THR A 122 -7.60 4.70 -5.43
C THR A 122 -7.49 5.75 -4.32
N PRO A 123 -7.08 5.37 -3.10
CA PRO A 123 -7.02 6.31 -1.99
C PRO A 123 -6.00 7.43 -2.21
N TYR A 124 -6.26 8.62 -1.67
CA TYR A 124 -5.37 9.79 -1.81
C TYR A 124 -3.99 9.58 -1.19
N HIS A 125 -3.89 8.69 -0.19
CA HIS A 125 -2.62 8.34 0.46
C HIS A 125 -1.96 7.10 -0.13
N TYR A 126 -2.52 6.51 -1.20
CA TYR A 126 -1.88 5.44 -1.96
C TYR A 126 -0.54 5.94 -2.51
N ARG A 127 0.54 5.18 -2.30
CA ARG A 127 1.89 5.51 -2.76
C ARG A 127 2.11 4.88 -4.13
N ILE A 128 2.40 5.71 -5.12
CA ILE A 128 2.74 5.31 -6.48
C ILE A 128 4.26 5.21 -6.54
N ALA A 129 4.77 4.04 -6.92
CA ALA A 129 6.19 3.87 -7.15
C ALA A 129 6.62 4.68 -8.38
N ILE A 130 7.81 5.27 -8.32
CA ILE A 130 8.34 6.11 -9.39
C ILE A 130 9.72 5.67 -9.83
N GLY A 131 10.15 6.18 -10.99
CA GLY A 131 11.48 5.97 -11.51
C GLY A 131 11.71 4.52 -11.95
N PRO A 132 12.74 3.82 -11.45
CA PRO A 132 13.00 2.42 -11.81
C PRO A 132 11.91 1.44 -11.35
N LEU A 133 11.12 1.82 -10.33
CA LEU A 133 10.09 0.96 -9.73
C LEU A 133 8.67 1.30 -10.20
N LYS A 134 8.53 2.19 -11.19
CA LYS A 134 7.23 2.69 -11.65
C LYS A 134 6.33 1.59 -12.22
N GLY A 135 5.03 1.83 -12.16
CA GLY A 135 3.99 0.85 -12.49
C GLY A 135 3.55 0.02 -11.27
N GLY A 136 4.32 0.06 -10.18
CA GLY A 136 3.90 -0.44 -8.88
C GLY A 136 3.24 0.64 -8.00
N GLY A 137 2.70 0.20 -6.88
CA GLY A 137 2.24 1.06 -5.80
C GLY A 137 1.70 0.24 -4.65
N GLY A 138 1.29 0.91 -3.60
CA GLY A 138 0.67 0.26 -2.46
C GLY A 138 0.24 1.25 -1.39
N ILE A 139 -0.40 0.70 -0.37
CA ILE A 139 -0.88 1.43 0.79
C ILE A 139 -0.81 0.51 2.01
N GLU A 140 -0.85 1.09 3.21
CA GLU A 140 -0.56 0.35 4.45
C GLU A 140 -1.52 -0.81 4.70
N GLU A 141 -2.83 -0.62 4.49
CA GLU A 141 -3.81 -1.68 4.71
C GLU A 141 -3.65 -2.82 3.69
N GLU A 142 -3.28 -2.50 2.45
CA GLU A 142 -3.03 -3.51 1.43
C GLU A 142 -1.74 -4.28 1.76
N PHE A 143 -0.69 -3.59 2.23
CA PHE A 143 0.54 -4.20 2.71
C PHE A 143 0.27 -5.20 3.84
N LEU A 144 -0.50 -4.80 4.87
CA LEU A 144 -0.89 -5.67 5.98
C LEU A 144 -1.75 -6.85 5.53
N LEU A 145 -2.70 -6.62 4.62
CA LEU A 145 -3.51 -7.70 4.05
C LEU A 145 -2.62 -8.75 3.39
N LYS A 146 -1.70 -8.32 2.53
CA LYS A 146 -0.80 -9.20 1.82
C LYS A 146 0.13 -9.97 2.78
N ASP A 147 0.63 -9.31 3.83
CA ASP A 147 1.43 -9.97 4.88
C ASP A 147 0.64 -11.05 5.61
N ALA A 148 -0.63 -10.78 5.96
CA ALA A 148 -1.49 -11.74 6.63
C ALA A 148 -1.71 -13.01 5.78
N PHE A 149 -1.87 -12.85 4.47
CA PHE A 149 -1.98 -13.97 3.52
C PHE A 149 -0.67 -14.72 3.33
N VAL A 150 0.48 -14.05 3.25
CA VAL A 150 1.79 -14.72 3.19
C VAL A 150 2.03 -15.56 4.44
N LEU A 151 1.69 -15.03 5.62
CA LEU A 151 1.77 -15.76 6.89
C LEU A 151 0.82 -16.96 6.91
N LEU A 152 -0.42 -16.79 6.45
CA LEU A 152 -1.38 -17.89 6.34
C LEU A 152 -0.82 -18.98 5.42
N GLN A 153 -0.34 -18.62 4.23
CA GLN A 153 0.16 -19.59 3.25
C GLN A 153 1.37 -20.36 3.77
N ARG A 154 2.29 -19.72 4.48
CA ARG A 154 3.40 -20.43 5.16
C ARG A 154 2.90 -21.40 6.23
N ALA A 155 1.87 -21.02 6.98
CA ALA A 155 1.25 -21.91 7.96
C ALA A 155 0.59 -23.12 7.30
N GLU A 156 -0.11 -22.91 6.17
CA GLU A 156 -0.72 -23.96 5.35
C GLU A 156 0.33 -24.95 4.84
N THR A 157 1.38 -24.46 4.16
CA THR A 157 2.46 -25.29 3.63
C THR A 157 3.12 -26.13 4.72
N ASN A 158 3.43 -25.52 5.87
CA ASN A 158 4.03 -26.24 6.99
C ASN A 158 3.08 -27.25 7.62
N TYR A 159 1.77 -26.96 7.68
CA TYR A 159 0.78 -27.87 8.20
C TYR A 159 0.57 -29.08 7.27
N GLU A 160 0.53 -28.87 5.96
CA GLU A 160 0.50 -29.95 4.97
C GLU A 160 1.72 -30.86 5.10
N LEU A 161 2.91 -30.30 5.31
CA LEU A 161 4.13 -31.07 5.57
C LEU A 161 4.02 -31.91 6.85
N LEU A 162 3.42 -31.39 7.92
CA LEU A 162 3.15 -32.16 9.14
C LEU A 162 2.17 -33.31 8.90
N GLU A 163 1.11 -33.08 8.13
CA GLU A 163 0.14 -34.13 7.78
C GLU A 163 0.82 -35.23 6.97
N GLN A 164 1.65 -34.88 5.98
CA GLN A 164 2.45 -35.84 5.20
C GLN A 164 3.42 -36.63 6.10
N ALA A 165 4.15 -35.94 6.98
CA ALA A 165 5.04 -36.59 7.95
C ALA A 165 4.26 -37.54 8.89
N SER A 166 3.07 -37.15 9.34
CA SER A 166 2.22 -37.98 10.20
C SER A 166 1.77 -39.28 9.53
N VAL A 167 1.59 -39.28 8.21
CA VAL A 167 1.27 -40.47 7.41
C VAL A 167 2.52 -41.31 7.23
N GLN A 168 3.63 -40.71 6.80
CA GLN A 168 4.88 -41.40 6.51
C GLN A 168 5.50 -42.10 7.72
N PHE A 169 5.36 -41.50 8.90
CA PHE A 169 6.01 -41.95 10.13
C PHE A 169 5.06 -42.64 11.12
N ARG A 170 3.78 -42.82 10.78
CA ARG A 170 2.73 -43.33 11.68
C ARG A 170 3.07 -44.66 12.36
N ASN A 171 3.68 -45.57 11.62
CA ASN A 171 3.93 -46.95 12.06
C ASN A 171 5.38 -47.20 12.48
N ARG A 172 6.20 -46.14 12.61
CA ARG A 172 7.58 -46.30 13.10
C ARG A 172 7.59 -46.27 14.62
N GLU A 173 8.02 -47.36 15.25
CA GLU A 173 8.17 -47.44 16.71
C GLU A 173 9.19 -46.43 17.24
N HIS A 174 10.22 -46.13 16.46
CA HIS A 174 11.26 -45.15 16.78
C HIS A 174 11.53 -44.22 15.61
N LEU A 175 11.60 -42.91 15.90
CA LEU A 175 12.03 -41.89 14.96
C LEU A 175 13.44 -41.44 15.31
N ASP A 176 14.26 -41.21 14.29
CA ASP A 176 15.58 -40.61 14.47
C ASP A 176 15.45 -39.24 15.15
N ILE A 177 16.36 -38.94 16.07
CA ILE A 177 16.37 -37.68 16.84
C ILE A 177 16.24 -36.44 15.91
N PRO A 178 16.95 -36.35 14.77
CA PRO A 178 16.79 -35.22 13.84
C PRO A 178 15.37 -35.09 13.28
N ILE A 179 14.71 -36.21 12.94
CA ILE A 179 13.34 -36.21 12.41
C ILE A 179 12.37 -35.70 13.47
N HIS A 180 12.50 -36.16 14.72
CA HIS A 180 11.67 -35.68 15.82
C HIS A 180 11.85 -34.17 16.05
N ARG A 181 13.09 -33.67 16.01
CA ARG A 181 13.39 -32.23 16.12
C ARG A 181 12.74 -31.44 14.98
N TYR A 182 12.90 -31.85 13.73
CA TYR A 182 12.30 -31.14 12.59
C TYR A 182 10.77 -31.12 12.65
N ILE A 183 10.12 -32.23 13.02
CA ILE A 183 8.67 -32.24 13.23
C ILE A 183 8.28 -31.24 14.33
N THR A 184 9.06 -31.17 15.41
CA THR A 184 8.81 -30.23 16.51
C THR A 184 8.95 -28.79 16.05
N ASP A 185 10.01 -28.45 15.32
CA ASP A 185 10.24 -27.11 14.78
C ASP A 185 9.12 -26.68 13.82
N ILE A 186 8.70 -27.57 12.92
CA ILE A 186 7.59 -27.29 12.00
C ILE A 186 6.26 -27.09 12.77
N LYS A 187 6.00 -27.83 13.85
CA LYS A 187 4.83 -27.60 14.72
C LYS A 187 4.84 -26.18 15.31
N TYR A 188 6.02 -25.72 15.76
CA TYR A 188 6.18 -24.35 16.25
C TYR A 188 5.97 -23.32 15.14
N ASP A 189 6.47 -23.58 13.93
CA ASP A 189 6.28 -22.67 12.80
C ASP A 189 4.82 -22.56 12.36
N VAL A 190 4.08 -23.66 12.30
CA VAL A 190 2.63 -23.62 12.01
C VAL A 190 1.91 -22.74 13.03
N ALA A 191 2.19 -22.95 14.32
CA ALA A 191 1.59 -22.14 15.39
C ALA A 191 2.01 -20.66 15.29
N ASN A 192 3.28 -20.39 15.01
CA ASN A 192 3.82 -19.03 14.90
C ASN A 192 3.18 -18.28 13.72
N TYR A 193 3.23 -18.84 12.52
CA TYR A 193 2.69 -18.22 11.32
C TYR A 193 1.17 -18.06 11.40
N SER A 194 0.44 -19.05 11.94
CA SER A 194 -1.01 -18.94 12.16
C SER A 194 -1.35 -17.80 13.12
N ARG A 195 -0.66 -17.73 14.26
CA ARG A 195 -0.87 -16.66 15.25
C ARG A 195 -0.54 -15.29 14.68
N GLN A 196 0.58 -15.14 13.98
CA GLN A 196 0.95 -13.88 13.35
C GLN A 196 -0.04 -13.47 12.27
N SER A 197 -0.53 -14.42 11.46
CA SER A 197 -1.60 -14.15 10.48
C SER A 197 -2.85 -13.58 11.17
N VAL A 198 -3.26 -14.14 12.32
CA VAL A 198 -4.37 -13.59 13.12
C VAL A 198 -4.10 -12.16 13.59
N LEU A 199 -2.90 -11.87 14.10
CA LEU A 199 -2.53 -10.52 14.51
C LEU A 199 -2.60 -9.54 13.33
N THR A 200 -2.02 -9.92 12.19
CA THR A 200 -1.91 -9.07 11.01
C THR A 200 -3.26 -8.83 10.34
N PHE A 201 -4.15 -9.83 10.26
CA PHE A 201 -5.52 -9.62 9.76
C PHE A 201 -6.31 -8.63 10.61
N PHE A 202 -6.11 -8.64 11.94
CA PHE A 202 -6.78 -7.69 12.83
C PHE A 202 -6.24 -6.27 12.59
N SER A 203 -4.92 -6.12 12.50
CA SER A 203 -4.25 -4.85 12.18
C SER A 203 -4.63 -4.31 10.79
N PHE A 204 -4.83 -5.18 9.80
CA PHE A 204 -5.38 -4.81 8.49
C PHE A 204 -6.73 -4.11 8.63
N ILE A 205 -7.67 -4.66 9.42
CA ILE A 205 -8.99 -4.04 9.60
C ILE A 205 -8.90 -2.69 10.31
N GLU A 206 -8.07 -2.59 11.35
CA GLU A 206 -7.82 -1.30 12.01
C GLU A 206 -7.25 -0.26 11.03
N CYS A 207 -6.28 -0.67 10.21
CA CYS A 207 -5.66 0.18 9.20
C CYS A 207 -6.67 0.60 8.11
N LEU A 208 -7.48 -0.34 7.61
CA LEU A 208 -8.54 -0.07 6.62
C LEU A 208 -9.55 0.96 7.12
N VAL A 209 -10.04 0.82 8.34
CA VAL A 209 -10.97 1.79 8.95
C VAL A 209 -10.33 3.18 9.05
N ASN A 210 -9.05 3.24 9.39
CA ASN A 210 -8.31 4.50 9.46
C ASN A 210 -8.11 5.11 8.07
N SER A 211 -7.72 4.29 7.09
CA SER A 211 -7.52 4.64 5.68
C SER A 211 -8.80 5.23 5.06
N ILE A 212 -9.97 4.61 5.27
CA ILE A 212 -11.26 5.12 4.79
C ILE A 212 -11.52 6.54 5.31
N GLY A 213 -11.33 6.77 6.61
CA GLY A 213 -11.51 8.09 7.22
C GLY A 213 -10.50 9.13 6.69
N PHE A 214 -9.25 8.71 6.52
CA PHE A 214 -8.18 9.58 6.02
C PHE A 214 -8.38 9.97 4.55
N ASP A 215 -8.72 9.01 3.69
CA ASP A 215 -9.02 9.28 2.28
C ASP A 215 -10.18 10.27 2.12
N TYR A 216 -11.28 10.03 2.84
CA TYR A 216 -12.43 10.94 2.77
C TYR A 216 -12.10 12.35 3.27
N LEU A 217 -11.31 12.46 4.35
CA LEU A 217 -10.82 13.73 4.87
C LEU A 217 -10.03 14.48 3.79
N TYR A 218 -9.05 13.83 3.17
CA TYR A 218 -8.18 14.47 2.18
C TYR A 218 -8.94 14.94 0.93
N ARG A 219 -9.95 14.17 0.49
CA ARG A 219 -10.80 14.57 -0.65
C ARG A 219 -11.66 15.79 -0.38
N HIS A 220 -12.01 16.04 0.89
CA HIS A 220 -13.02 17.03 1.27
C HIS A 220 -12.52 18.09 2.26
N GLU A 221 -11.21 18.18 2.50
CA GLU A 221 -10.61 18.97 3.57
C GLU A 221 -11.16 20.41 3.65
N LYS A 222 -11.32 21.07 2.51
CA LYS A 222 -11.81 22.46 2.41
C LYS A 222 -13.29 22.66 2.78
N SER A 223 -14.08 21.59 2.83
CA SER A 223 -15.53 21.63 3.03
C SER A 223 -15.99 21.06 4.38
N LEU A 224 -15.08 20.45 5.14
CA LEU A 224 -15.41 19.75 6.38
C LEU A 224 -15.35 20.70 7.58
N SER A 225 -16.37 20.65 8.43
CA SER A 225 -16.33 21.27 9.77
C SER A 225 -15.24 20.63 10.64
N VAL A 226 -14.71 21.38 11.61
CA VAL A 226 -13.72 20.88 12.59
C VAL A 226 -14.17 19.58 13.28
N ASP A 227 -15.44 19.46 13.65
CA ASP A 227 -16.00 18.24 14.28
C ASP A 227 -15.88 17.01 13.36
N LYS A 228 -16.25 17.16 12.08
CA LYS A 228 -16.10 16.08 11.08
C LYS A 228 -14.64 15.71 10.85
N VAL A 229 -13.74 16.69 10.83
CA VAL A 229 -12.29 16.43 10.71
C VAL A 229 -11.79 15.59 11.88
N LEU A 230 -12.15 15.93 13.12
CA LEU A 230 -11.78 15.16 14.30
C LEU A 230 -12.33 13.73 14.23
N LYS A 231 -13.60 13.57 13.85
CA LYS A 231 -14.25 12.27 13.66
C LYS A 231 -13.53 11.39 12.63
N LEU A 232 -13.18 11.94 11.46
CA LEU A 232 -12.47 11.22 10.40
C LEU A 232 -11.05 10.80 10.82
N LYS A 233 -10.39 11.61 11.66
CA LYS A 233 -9.11 11.28 12.30
C LYS A 233 -9.25 10.23 13.41
N GLY A 234 -10.47 9.89 13.82
CA GLY A 234 -10.75 8.95 14.91
C GLY A 234 -10.53 9.54 16.31
N LEU A 235 -10.63 10.87 16.44
CA LEU A 235 -10.40 11.60 17.69
C LEU A 235 -11.73 11.97 18.36
N LYS A 236 -11.79 11.82 19.68
CA LYS A 236 -12.89 12.33 20.51
C LYS A 236 -12.76 13.85 20.72
N LYS A 237 -13.89 14.53 20.95
CA LYS A 237 -13.92 16.00 21.21
C LYS A 237 -13.05 16.42 22.40
N ASN A 238 -12.96 15.57 23.42
CA ASN A 238 -12.21 15.82 24.66
C ASN A 238 -10.75 15.35 24.61
N GLY A 239 -10.24 14.98 23.42
CA GLY A 239 -8.94 14.33 23.27
C GLY A 239 -9.01 12.80 23.43
N GLY A 240 -8.04 12.12 22.84
CA GLY A 240 -7.96 10.65 22.82
C GLY A 240 -8.64 10.00 21.62
N TYR A 241 -8.30 8.72 21.41
CA TYR A 241 -8.76 7.94 20.27
C TYR A 241 -10.09 7.22 20.53
N MET A 242 -10.91 7.10 19.48
CA MET A 242 -12.09 6.24 19.49
C MET A 242 -11.66 4.77 19.40
N ASN A 243 -12.41 3.89 20.05
CA ASN A 243 -12.26 2.45 19.80
C ASN A 243 -12.78 2.09 18.40
N LEU A 244 -12.39 0.93 17.89
CA LEU A 244 -12.69 0.50 16.52
C LEU A 244 -14.19 0.46 16.22
N ARG A 245 -15.01 -0.07 17.16
CA ARG A 245 -16.49 -0.16 17.04
C ARG A 245 -17.12 1.22 16.81
N ASN A 246 -16.81 2.18 17.68
CA ASN A 246 -17.28 3.57 17.55
C ASN A 246 -16.76 4.22 16.26
N ARG A 247 -15.51 3.93 15.87
CA ARG A 247 -14.92 4.52 14.66
C ARG A 247 -15.68 4.08 13.41
N ILE A 248 -16.01 2.80 13.27
CA ILE A 248 -16.79 2.28 12.14
C ILE A 248 -18.17 2.95 12.04
N GLU A 249 -18.86 3.13 13.16
CA GLU A 249 -20.17 3.82 13.19
C GLU A 249 -20.05 5.29 12.79
N VAL A 250 -19.08 6.00 13.36
CA VAL A 250 -18.88 7.43 13.11
C VAL A 250 -18.55 7.69 11.64
N LEU A 251 -17.74 6.84 10.99
CA LEU A 251 -17.42 7.00 9.57
C LEU A 251 -18.67 6.99 8.69
N GLN A 252 -19.64 6.10 8.96
CA GLN A 252 -20.90 6.04 8.22
C GLN A 252 -21.67 7.37 8.31
N THR A 253 -21.72 7.99 9.49
CA THR A 253 -22.42 9.27 9.69
C THR A 253 -21.79 10.44 8.95
N VAL A 254 -20.51 10.36 8.62
CA VAL A 254 -19.76 11.44 7.95
C VAL A 254 -19.66 11.23 6.44
N ILE A 255 -19.46 9.97 6.01
CA ILE A 255 -19.19 9.60 4.62
C ILE A 255 -20.47 9.37 3.83
N ARG A 256 -21.48 8.73 4.42
CA ARG A 256 -22.72 8.43 3.71
C ARG A 256 -23.51 9.71 3.48
N ARG A 257 -24.13 9.79 2.30
CA ARG A 257 -25.00 10.93 1.93
C ARG A 257 -26.23 11.04 2.84
N ASP A 258 -26.75 9.92 3.32
CA ASP A 258 -27.92 9.88 4.21
C ASP A 258 -27.57 10.02 5.70
N GLY A 259 -26.27 10.01 6.06
CA GLY A 259 -25.79 10.08 7.44
C GLY A 259 -26.24 8.93 8.35
N LYS A 260 -26.83 7.85 7.82
CA LYS A 260 -27.41 6.77 8.62
C LYS A 260 -26.35 5.76 9.05
N ILE A 261 -26.51 5.22 10.26
CA ILE A 261 -25.71 4.09 10.74
C ILE A 261 -26.44 2.81 10.35
N VAL A 262 -25.81 1.96 9.53
CA VAL A 262 -26.34 0.65 9.12
C VAL A 262 -25.64 -0.49 9.87
N LEU A 263 -24.37 -0.31 10.24
CA LEU A 263 -23.65 -1.21 11.13
C LEU A 263 -23.60 -0.61 12.53
N ASN A 264 -24.47 -1.07 13.42
CA ASN A 264 -24.43 -0.76 14.85
C ASN A 264 -23.62 -1.85 15.57
N LEU A 265 -22.43 -1.47 16.04
CA LEU A 265 -21.41 -2.34 16.60
C LEU A 265 -21.16 -2.05 18.08
N THR A 266 -21.56 -0.88 18.58
CA THR A 266 -21.46 -0.46 19.98
C THR A 266 -22.54 -1.07 20.85
N ASP A 267 -23.72 -1.32 20.28
CA ASP A 267 -24.77 -2.11 20.93
C ASP A 267 -24.55 -3.61 20.69
N ASN A 268 -24.19 -4.34 21.75
CA ASN A 268 -23.97 -5.77 21.70
C ASN A 268 -25.21 -6.57 21.25
N GLN A 269 -26.43 -6.06 21.48
CA GLN A 269 -27.66 -6.75 21.08
C GLN A 269 -27.95 -6.61 19.57
N GLN A 270 -27.36 -5.60 18.92
CA GLN A 270 -27.56 -5.34 17.50
C GLN A 270 -26.41 -5.89 16.63
N ARG A 271 -25.26 -6.18 17.24
CA ARG A 271 -24.10 -6.74 16.54
C ARG A 271 -24.44 -8.15 16.03
N LYS A 272 -24.15 -8.40 14.76
CA LYS A 272 -24.35 -9.69 14.08
C LYS A 272 -23.01 -10.23 13.58
N GLU A 273 -23.00 -11.48 13.13
CA GLU A 273 -21.88 -12.00 12.35
C GLU A 273 -21.69 -11.19 11.06
N PRO A 274 -20.45 -10.93 10.62
CA PRO A 274 -19.18 -11.48 11.11
C PRO A 274 -18.58 -10.71 12.31
N PHE A 275 -19.21 -9.60 12.72
CA PHE A 275 -18.67 -8.70 13.75
C PHE A 275 -18.70 -9.31 15.16
N LEU A 276 -19.67 -10.18 15.47
CA LEU A 276 -19.68 -10.92 16.74
C LEU A 276 -18.39 -11.73 16.90
N SER A 277 -18.09 -12.62 15.94
CA SER A 277 -16.87 -13.41 15.99
C SER A 277 -15.61 -12.54 15.94
N PHE A 278 -15.59 -11.49 15.11
CA PHE A 278 -14.44 -10.57 15.03
C PHE A 278 -14.11 -9.93 16.39
N PHE A 279 -15.11 -9.33 17.04
CA PHE A 279 -14.93 -8.53 18.25
C PHE A 279 -14.92 -9.33 19.54
N ASP A 280 -15.64 -10.45 19.63
CA ASP A 280 -15.76 -11.18 20.89
C ASP A 280 -14.74 -12.31 20.99
N ARG A 281 -14.47 -13.00 19.87
CA ARG A 281 -13.52 -14.12 19.82
C ARG A 281 -12.12 -13.68 19.37
N PHE A 282 -12.01 -13.06 18.19
CA PHE A 282 -10.69 -12.82 17.60
C PHE A 282 -9.97 -11.61 18.19
N GLU A 283 -10.69 -10.57 18.65
CA GLU A 283 -10.10 -9.52 19.49
C GLU A 283 -9.52 -10.11 20.79
N ALA A 284 -10.23 -11.03 21.43
CA ALA A 284 -9.76 -11.71 22.63
C ALA A 284 -8.53 -12.60 22.36
N LEU A 285 -8.53 -13.35 21.25
CA LEU A 285 -7.40 -14.17 20.83
C LEU A 285 -6.17 -13.31 20.49
N ARG A 286 -6.35 -12.20 19.77
CA ARG A 286 -5.33 -11.19 19.49
C ARG A 286 -4.74 -10.65 20.78
N ASN A 287 -5.59 -10.20 21.71
CA ASN A 287 -5.19 -9.62 22.99
C ASN A 287 -4.45 -10.62 23.89
N ALA A 288 -4.85 -11.90 23.87
CA ALA A 288 -4.15 -12.96 24.58
C ALA A 288 -2.78 -13.26 23.97
N SER A 289 -2.65 -13.14 22.65
CA SER A 289 -1.40 -13.41 21.92
C SER A 289 -0.32 -12.34 22.14
N VAL A 290 -0.70 -11.11 22.53
CA VAL A 290 0.23 -9.99 22.77
C VAL A 290 0.48 -9.69 24.25
N HIS A 291 -0.42 -10.11 25.14
CA HIS A 291 -0.34 -9.78 26.56
C HIS A 291 -0.73 -10.99 27.42
N TYR A 292 0.21 -11.55 28.18
CA TYR A 292 -0.07 -12.66 29.10
C TYR A 292 -1.03 -12.25 30.23
N SER A 293 -2.04 -13.07 30.50
CA SER A 293 -2.82 -13.05 31.76
C SER A 293 -3.52 -14.39 31.96
N PRO A 294 -3.61 -14.91 33.20
CA PRO A 294 -4.21 -16.21 33.50
C PRO A 294 -5.69 -16.36 33.11
N ILE A 295 -6.40 -15.24 32.94
CA ILE A 295 -7.84 -15.20 32.65
C ILE A 295 -8.10 -15.05 31.12
N LYS A 296 -7.04 -14.85 30.33
CA LYS A 296 -7.17 -14.62 28.88
C LYS A 296 -7.32 -15.91 28.08
N HIS A 297 -7.76 -15.75 26.84
CA HIS A 297 -7.91 -16.82 25.88
C HIS A 297 -6.64 -17.69 25.79
N ARG A 298 -6.79 -19.02 25.75
CA ARG A 298 -5.66 -19.93 25.61
C ARG A 298 -4.96 -19.74 24.26
N ILE A 299 -3.64 -19.54 24.28
CA ILE A 299 -2.78 -19.41 23.08
C ILE A 299 -1.83 -20.60 22.87
N TRP A 300 -1.67 -21.47 23.88
CA TRP A 300 -0.96 -22.73 23.74
C TRP A 300 -1.89 -23.78 23.10
N LEU A 301 -1.99 -23.73 21.77
CA LEU A 301 -2.83 -24.59 20.95
C LEU A 301 -1.98 -25.53 20.08
N GLY A 302 -2.55 -26.66 19.67
CA GLY A 302 -1.91 -27.54 18.71
C GLY A 302 -1.86 -26.93 17.30
N PRO A 303 -1.02 -27.45 16.39
CA PRO A 303 -0.90 -26.94 15.01
C PRO A 303 -2.24 -26.90 14.26
N LYS A 304 -3.03 -27.97 14.35
CA LYS A 304 -4.36 -28.08 13.73
C LYS A 304 -5.34 -27.02 14.23
N ASP A 305 -5.31 -26.74 15.54
CA ASP A 305 -6.18 -25.71 16.12
C ASP A 305 -5.76 -24.33 15.63
N TRP A 306 -4.45 -24.05 15.64
CA TRP A 306 -3.91 -22.76 15.20
C TRP A 306 -4.23 -22.47 13.73
N ILE A 307 -4.00 -23.42 12.83
CA ILE A 307 -4.29 -23.21 11.40
C ILE A 307 -5.80 -23.01 11.18
N ASN A 308 -6.66 -23.72 11.92
CA ASN A 308 -8.10 -23.52 11.85
C ASN A 308 -8.54 -22.14 12.36
N GLN A 309 -7.89 -21.61 13.42
CA GLN A 309 -8.13 -20.23 13.86
C GLN A 309 -7.75 -19.24 12.77
N ALA A 310 -6.58 -19.41 12.14
CA ALA A 310 -6.10 -18.51 11.08
C ALA A 310 -6.99 -18.55 9.83
N ARG A 311 -7.38 -19.75 9.35
CA ARG A 311 -8.33 -19.93 8.23
C ARG A 311 -9.67 -19.25 8.51
N THR A 312 -10.25 -19.52 9.68
CA THR A 312 -11.53 -18.94 10.09
C THR A 312 -11.45 -17.41 10.16
N PHE A 313 -10.36 -16.89 10.71
CA PHE A 313 -10.21 -15.45 10.86
C PHE A 313 -9.95 -14.74 9.53
N CYS A 314 -9.25 -15.37 8.60
CA CYS A 314 -9.12 -14.87 7.23
C CYS A 314 -10.50 -14.58 6.62
N ASP A 315 -11.42 -15.55 6.66
CA ASP A 315 -12.77 -15.40 6.12
C ASP A 315 -13.55 -14.27 6.82
N ILE A 316 -13.50 -14.24 8.16
CA ILE A 316 -14.16 -13.21 8.97
C ILE A 316 -13.59 -11.82 8.68
N ALA A 317 -12.27 -11.68 8.61
CA ALA A 317 -11.62 -10.39 8.38
C ALA A 317 -11.97 -9.85 6.99
N LEU A 318 -11.92 -10.68 5.94
CA LEU A 318 -12.35 -10.26 4.61
C LEU A 318 -13.81 -9.81 4.58
N GLN A 319 -14.71 -10.59 5.22
CA GLN A 319 -16.13 -10.25 5.28
C GLN A 319 -16.38 -8.94 6.05
N VAL A 320 -15.73 -8.76 7.22
CA VAL A 320 -15.76 -7.53 8.01
C VAL A 320 -15.29 -6.34 7.17
N GLY A 321 -14.17 -6.47 6.45
CA GLY A 321 -13.64 -5.43 5.58
C GLY A 321 -14.63 -5.01 4.49
N ILE A 322 -15.29 -6.00 3.85
CA ILE A 322 -16.31 -5.74 2.83
C ILE A 322 -17.55 -5.07 3.41
N GLU A 323 -18.04 -5.52 4.57
CA GLU A 323 -19.22 -4.93 5.19
C GLU A 323 -18.97 -3.50 5.66
N ILE A 324 -17.79 -3.21 6.24
CA ILE A 324 -17.37 -1.85 6.59
C ILE A 324 -17.32 -0.96 5.34
N TRP A 325 -16.71 -1.46 4.26
CA TRP A 325 -16.60 -0.72 3.00
C TRP A 325 -17.98 -0.38 2.44
N LYS A 326 -18.87 -1.36 2.31
CA LYS A 326 -20.25 -1.19 1.81
C LYS A 326 -21.10 -0.29 2.71
N ALA A 327 -20.86 -0.33 4.02
CA ALA A 327 -21.54 0.57 4.94
C ALA A 327 -21.18 2.05 4.67
N CYS A 328 -19.92 2.33 4.31
CA CYS A 328 -19.48 3.67 3.93
C CYS A 328 -19.84 4.04 2.49
N TYR A 329 -19.78 3.07 1.56
CA TYR A 329 -19.96 3.24 0.12
C TYR A 329 -20.96 2.21 -0.44
N PRO A 330 -22.29 2.46 -0.31
CA PRO A 330 -23.33 1.46 -0.62
C PRO A 330 -23.38 0.99 -2.07
N GLU A 331 -22.96 1.85 -3.00
CA GLU A 331 -22.96 1.58 -4.45
C GLU A 331 -21.68 0.83 -4.91
N SER A 332 -20.81 0.44 -3.98
CA SER A 332 -19.55 -0.25 -4.27
C SER A 332 -19.62 -1.73 -3.90
N ASP A 333 -19.06 -2.59 -4.75
CA ASP A 333 -18.90 -4.01 -4.45
C ASP A 333 -17.80 -4.30 -3.42
N GLY A 334 -16.91 -3.34 -3.17
CA GLY A 334 -15.68 -3.51 -2.40
C GLY A 334 -14.53 -2.65 -2.96
N PRO A 335 -13.40 -2.55 -2.23
CA PRO A 335 -12.26 -1.74 -2.64
C PRO A 335 -11.53 -2.37 -3.84
N GLN A 336 -11.67 -1.78 -5.02
CA GLN A 336 -11.10 -2.29 -6.27
C GLN A 336 -9.58 -2.30 -6.22
N TYR A 337 -8.96 -1.27 -5.62
CA TYR A 337 -7.52 -1.20 -5.45
C TYR A 337 -6.92 -2.36 -4.63
N MET A 338 -7.73 -3.05 -3.81
CA MET A 338 -7.34 -4.28 -3.09
C MET A 338 -7.97 -5.55 -3.70
N GLY A 339 -8.40 -5.49 -4.95
CA GLY A 339 -9.01 -6.62 -5.63
C GLY A 339 -10.34 -7.07 -5.02
N LYS A 340 -11.13 -6.14 -4.50
CA LYS A 340 -12.42 -6.39 -3.85
C LYS A 340 -12.35 -7.38 -2.68
N LEU A 341 -11.19 -7.46 -2.01
CA LEU A 341 -10.93 -8.40 -0.91
C LEU A 341 -11.25 -9.86 -1.27
N ASP A 342 -11.03 -10.24 -2.54
CA ASP A 342 -11.25 -11.61 -3.02
C ASP A 342 -10.20 -12.59 -2.48
N LYS A 343 -10.64 -13.60 -1.73
CA LYS A 343 -9.76 -14.56 -1.06
C LYS A 343 -8.85 -15.32 -2.05
N SER A 344 -9.40 -15.82 -3.15
CA SER A 344 -8.66 -16.61 -4.14
C SER A 344 -7.56 -15.77 -4.79
N LYS A 345 -7.87 -14.53 -5.14
CA LYS A 345 -6.89 -13.58 -5.66
C LYS A 345 -5.78 -13.31 -4.64
N GLN A 346 -6.11 -13.10 -3.37
CA GLN A 346 -5.11 -12.83 -2.34
C GLN A 346 -4.21 -14.04 -2.05
N LEU A 347 -4.75 -15.26 -2.06
CA LEU A 347 -3.96 -16.50 -1.94
C LEU A 347 -2.99 -16.64 -3.12
N ASN A 348 -3.46 -16.46 -4.36
CA ASN A 348 -2.59 -16.51 -5.54
C ASN A 348 -1.45 -15.49 -5.47
N LEU A 349 -1.74 -14.25 -5.04
CA LEU A 349 -0.73 -13.22 -4.85
C LEU A 349 0.28 -13.58 -3.74
N ALA A 350 -0.15 -14.29 -2.69
CA ALA A 350 0.74 -14.77 -1.65
C ALA A 350 1.68 -15.88 -2.15
N ASP A 351 1.18 -16.82 -2.95
CA ASP A 351 2.00 -17.85 -3.58
C ASP A 351 3.07 -17.25 -4.50
N GLU A 352 2.68 -16.29 -5.35
CA GLU A 352 3.62 -15.55 -6.22
C GLU A 352 4.74 -14.87 -5.41
N ARG A 353 4.40 -14.29 -4.25
CA ARG A 353 5.37 -13.64 -3.35
C ARG A 353 6.34 -14.62 -2.71
N LEU A 354 5.87 -15.79 -2.31
CA LEU A 354 6.72 -16.80 -1.68
C LEU A 354 7.83 -17.30 -2.61
N VAL A 355 7.59 -17.31 -3.91
CA VAL A 355 8.58 -17.71 -4.92
C VAL A 355 9.38 -16.53 -5.52
N ALA A 356 8.94 -15.29 -5.31
CA ALA A 356 9.54 -14.10 -5.91
C ALA A 356 11.03 -13.91 -5.57
N ALA A 357 11.43 -14.18 -4.32
CA ALA A 357 12.83 -14.05 -3.89
C ALA A 357 13.75 -15.04 -4.63
N THR A 358 13.29 -16.28 -4.77
CA THR A 358 13.99 -17.32 -5.54
C THR A 358 14.05 -16.95 -7.02
N ALA A 359 12.93 -16.48 -7.60
CA ALA A 359 12.89 -16.03 -8.99
C ALA A 359 13.87 -14.88 -9.25
N LEU A 360 13.92 -13.89 -8.36
CA LEU A 360 14.83 -12.76 -8.48
C LEU A 360 16.30 -13.19 -8.38
N THR A 361 16.61 -14.10 -7.46
CA THR A 361 17.97 -14.65 -7.30
C THR A 361 18.41 -15.38 -8.58
N ASN A 362 17.51 -16.16 -9.18
CA ASN A 362 17.77 -16.84 -10.45
C ASN A 362 18.04 -15.84 -11.59
N LEU A 363 17.25 -14.76 -11.69
CA LEU A 363 17.44 -13.70 -12.69
C LEU A 363 18.78 -12.97 -12.50
N ILE A 364 19.15 -12.64 -11.26
CA ILE A 364 20.43 -11.99 -10.95
C ILE A 364 21.60 -12.89 -11.37
N ASN A 365 21.51 -14.20 -11.10
CA ASN A 365 22.56 -15.14 -11.48
C ASN A 365 22.67 -15.31 -13.01
N GLN A 366 21.54 -15.29 -13.72
CA GLN A 366 21.52 -15.33 -15.20
C GLN A 366 22.15 -14.08 -15.82
N ASP A 367 21.84 -12.89 -15.30
CA ASP A 367 22.42 -11.62 -15.80
C ASP A 367 23.94 -11.59 -15.59
N LYS A 368 24.42 -12.02 -14.42
CA LYS A 368 25.87 -12.14 -14.14
C LYS A 368 26.58 -13.07 -15.12
N ASN A 369 25.96 -14.20 -15.46
CA ASN A 369 26.54 -15.15 -16.41
C ASN A 369 26.47 -14.68 -17.87
N SER A 370 25.62 -13.70 -18.18
CA SER A 370 25.47 -13.13 -19.53
C SER A 370 26.45 -11.98 -19.81
N GLN A 371 27.14 -11.49 -18.77
CA GLN A 371 28.12 -10.40 -18.83
C GLN A 371 29.57 -10.90 -18.77
N VAL A 372 29.79 -12.22 -18.72
CA VAL A 372 31.08 -12.92 -18.88
C VAL A 372 31.12 -13.52 -20.27
#